data_AF-A0A800J4Z4-F1
#
_entry.id   AF-A0A800J4Z4-F1
#
_cell.length_a   1.000
_cell.length_b   1.000
_cell.length_c   1.000
_cell.angle_alpha   90.00
_cell.angle_beta   90.00
_cell.angle_gamma   90.00
#
_symmetry.space_group_name_H-M   'P 1'
#
loop_
_entity.id
_entity.type
_entity.pdbx_description
1 polymer ?
#
loop_
_entity_poly.entity_id
_entity_poly.type
_entity_poly.pdbx_seq_one_letter_code
_entity_poly.pdbx_strand_id
1 'polypeptide(L)'
;MVVSALHLALTALVSVADTDTQNLAVERGAWKSKLGFILAASGSAIGLGNIVFFASNAYQYGGGAFYLPYFIALFVLGIPVMIVEFSLGTMTGRSFPLALQKLAGKKGEFVGWWSLASALTITMYYITILGWALSMLVGAFGSLLEPGASAPFAPFAEPSEGVSAIAWFFGWWRRGGR
;
A
#
# COMPACT_ATOMS: atom_id res chain seq x y z
N MET A 1 -28.14 29.88 -43.00
CA MET A 1 -26.66 30.01 -43.03
C MET A 1 -26.07 30.33 -41.66
N VAL A 2 -26.52 31.39 -40.97
CA VAL A 2 -25.94 31.80 -39.66
C VAL A 2 -26.13 30.75 -38.55
N VAL A 3 -27.30 30.13 -38.45
CA VAL A 3 -27.60 29.10 -37.42
C VAL A 3 -26.76 27.83 -37.59
N SER A 4 -26.55 27.39 -38.84
CA SER A 4 -25.71 26.22 -39.14
C SER A 4 -24.24 26.48 -38.84
N ALA A 5 -23.74 27.70 -39.08
CA ALA A 5 -22.37 28.09 -38.75
C ALA A 5 -22.15 28.15 -37.22
N LEU A 6 -23.12 28.65 -36.46
CA LEU A 6 -23.07 28.67 -35.00
C LEU A 6 -23.07 27.26 -34.39
N HIS A 7 -23.89 26.36 -34.94
CA HIS A 7 -23.93 24.97 -34.50
C HIS A 7 -22.62 24.24 -34.79
N LEU A 8 -22.02 24.44 -35.98
CA LEU A 8 -20.71 23.87 -36.31
C LEU A 8 -19.59 24.38 -35.39
N ALA A 9 -19.61 25.68 -35.08
CA ALA A 9 -18.64 26.29 -34.16
C ALA A 9 -18.79 25.76 -32.73
N LEU A 10 -20.02 25.56 -32.26
CA LEU A 10 -20.28 24.99 -30.92
C LEU A 10 -19.83 23.53 -30.84
N THR A 11 -20.12 22.73 -31.86
CA THR A 11 -19.68 21.33 -31.93
C THR A 11 -18.16 21.20 -32.03
N ALA A 12 -17.50 22.09 -32.78
CA ALA A 12 -16.04 22.14 -32.86
C ALA A 12 -15.41 22.56 -31.52
N LEU A 13 -15.98 23.55 -30.82
CA LEU A 13 -15.53 23.97 -29.49
C LEU A 13 -15.69 22.86 -28.44
N VAL A 14 -16.82 22.15 -28.45
CA VAL A 14 -17.05 21.00 -27.56
C VAL A 14 -16.07 19.86 -27.86
N SER A 15 -15.80 19.59 -29.15
CA SER A 15 -14.83 18.57 -29.57
C SER A 15 -13.38 18.90 -29.16
N VAL A 16 -12.97 20.17 -29.30
CA VAL A 16 -11.66 20.64 -28.84
C VAL A 16 -11.52 20.53 -27.32
N ALA A 17 -12.56 20.91 -26.56
CA ALA A 17 -12.56 20.78 -25.10
C ALA A 17 -12.46 19.30 -24.64
N ASP A 18 -13.12 18.38 -25.34
CA ASP A 18 -12.98 16.94 -25.06
C ASP A 18 -11.56 16.47 -25.37
N THR A 19 -10.99 16.88 -26.51
CA THR A 19 -9.63 16.52 -26.94
C THR A 19 -8.57 17.00 -25.94
N ASP A 20 -8.67 18.22 -25.42
CA ASP A 20 -7.76 18.74 -24.39
C ASP A 20 -7.90 17.95 -23.07
N THR A 21 -9.12 17.57 -22.71
CA THR A 21 -9.38 16.74 -21.53
C THR A 21 -8.79 15.33 -21.69
N GLN A 22 -8.92 14.74 -22.89
CA GLN A 22 -8.31 13.45 -23.22
C GLN A 22 -6.77 13.54 -23.18
N ASN A 23 -6.19 14.61 -23.73
CA ASN A 23 -4.74 14.82 -23.73
C ASN A 23 -4.19 14.93 -22.30
N LEU A 24 -4.87 15.68 -21.41
CA LEU A 24 -4.51 15.77 -19.98
C LEU A 24 -4.67 14.43 -19.24
N ALA A 25 -5.64 13.60 -19.61
CA ALA A 25 -5.84 12.26 -19.05
C ALA A 25 -4.75 11.27 -19.53
N VAL A 26 -4.35 11.37 -20.80
CA VAL A 26 -3.25 10.58 -21.38
C VAL A 26 -1.91 10.96 -20.73
N GLU A 27 -1.68 12.25 -20.48
CA GLU A 27 -0.46 12.73 -19.80
C GLU A 27 -0.35 12.24 -18.34
N ARG A 28 -1.50 12.00 -17.66
CA ARG A 28 -1.58 11.54 -16.26
C ARG A 28 -1.63 10.02 -16.08
N GLY A 29 -1.67 9.25 -17.17
CA GLY A 29 -1.73 7.79 -17.14
C GLY A 29 -3.04 7.25 -16.54
N ALA A 30 -4.10 7.19 -17.35
CA ALA A 30 -5.35 6.57 -16.93
C ALA A 30 -5.26 5.03 -16.87
N TRP A 31 -6.01 4.42 -15.95
CA TRP A 31 -6.10 2.96 -15.85
C TRP A 31 -6.82 2.38 -17.07
N LYS A 32 -6.18 1.41 -17.75
CA LYS A 32 -6.74 0.76 -18.95
C LYS A 32 -7.99 -0.06 -18.68
N SER A 33 -8.20 -0.53 -17.45
CA SER A 33 -9.38 -1.32 -17.07
C SER A 33 -9.82 -1.06 -15.62
N LYS A 34 -11.14 -1.08 -15.39
CA LYS A 34 -11.74 -0.96 -14.06
C LYS A 34 -11.30 -2.10 -13.13
N LEU A 35 -11.21 -3.32 -13.66
CA LEU A 35 -10.73 -4.47 -12.90
C LEU A 35 -9.25 -4.32 -12.52
N GLY A 36 -8.41 -3.80 -13.42
CA GLY A 36 -7.01 -3.52 -13.11
C GLY A 36 -6.86 -2.50 -11.98
N PHE A 37 -7.69 -1.45 -11.98
CA PHE A 37 -7.75 -0.49 -10.89
C PHE A 37 -8.18 -1.14 -9.56
N ILE A 38 -9.26 -1.93 -9.55
CA ILE A 38 -9.76 -2.59 -8.33
C ILE A 38 -8.72 -3.57 -7.78
N LEU A 39 -8.06 -4.35 -8.63
CA LEU A 39 -7.03 -5.31 -8.21
C LEU A 39 -5.79 -4.60 -7.64
N ALA A 40 -5.33 -3.52 -8.28
CA ALA A 40 -4.22 -2.72 -7.76
C ALA A 40 -4.59 -2.09 -6.40
N ALA A 41 -5.79 -1.51 -6.29
CA ALA A 41 -6.27 -0.92 -5.04
C ALA A 41 -6.44 -1.96 -3.92
N SER A 42 -6.99 -3.13 -4.24
CA SER A 42 -7.18 -4.23 -3.29
C SER A 42 -5.84 -4.80 -2.81
N GLY A 43 -4.88 -4.97 -3.72
CA GLY A 43 -3.51 -5.39 -3.38
C GLY A 43 -2.80 -4.40 -2.45
N SER A 44 -3.03 -3.09 -2.63
CA SER A 44 -2.52 -2.07 -1.71
C SER A 44 -3.25 -2.05 -0.36
N ALA A 45 -4.53 -2.44 -0.31
CA ALA A 45 -5.32 -2.41 0.91
C ALA A 45 -5.09 -3.64 1.82
N ILE A 46 -4.72 -4.78 1.24
CA ILE A 46 -4.46 -6.03 1.97
C ILE A 46 -3.00 -6.05 2.46
N GLY A 47 -2.79 -5.66 3.72
CA GLY A 47 -1.46 -5.68 4.36
C GLY A 47 -1.19 -6.94 5.17
N LEU A 48 0.09 -7.34 5.26
CA LEU A 48 0.57 -8.46 6.10
C LEU A 48 0.17 -8.29 7.58
N GLY A 49 0.07 -7.04 8.06
CA GLY A 49 -0.34 -6.72 9.42
C GLY A 49 -1.74 -7.22 9.77
N ASN A 50 -2.67 -7.20 8.81
CA ASN A 50 -4.01 -7.75 9.01
C ASN A 50 -4.02 -9.29 8.99
N ILE A 51 -2.94 -9.97 8.64
CA ILE A 51 -2.86 -11.43 8.72
C ILE A 51 -2.39 -11.83 10.12
N VAL A 52 -1.29 -11.24 10.58
CA VAL A 52 -0.65 -11.63 11.85
C VAL A 52 -1.35 -11.00 13.05
N PHE A 53 -1.56 -9.68 13.05
CA PHE A 53 -2.10 -8.99 14.21
C PHE A 53 -3.60 -9.18 14.37
N PHE A 54 -4.34 -9.33 13.26
CA PHE A 54 -5.76 -9.65 13.33
C PHE A 54 -6.00 -11.01 14.00
N ALA A 55 -5.27 -12.05 13.60
CA ALA A 55 -5.42 -13.38 14.18
C ALA A 55 -5.08 -13.39 15.68
N SER A 56 -3.98 -12.71 16.05
CA SER A 56 -3.58 -12.60 17.46
C SER A 56 -4.60 -11.84 18.31
N ASN A 57 -5.10 -10.70 17.82
CA ASN A 57 -6.10 -9.90 18.52
C ASN A 57 -7.44 -10.62 18.61
N ALA A 58 -7.89 -11.25 17.53
CA ALA A 58 -9.11 -12.06 17.56
C ALA A 58 -9.01 -13.16 18.61
N TYR A 59 -7.86 -13.85 18.71
CA TYR A 59 -7.64 -14.86 19.74
C TYR A 59 -7.69 -14.29 21.17
N GLN A 60 -7.01 -13.18 21.43
CA GLN A 60 -6.94 -12.59 22.77
C GLN A 60 -8.25 -11.95 23.24
N TYR A 61 -9.03 -11.36 22.32
CA TYR A 61 -10.23 -10.59 22.65
C TYR A 61 -11.54 -11.38 22.43
N GLY A 62 -11.53 -12.69 22.69
CA GLY A 62 -12.75 -13.50 22.73
C GLY A 62 -13.19 -14.10 21.38
N GLY A 63 -12.25 -14.30 20.45
CA GLY A 63 -12.46 -15.01 19.19
C GLY A 63 -13.54 -14.34 18.34
N GLY A 64 -14.69 -15.02 18.23
CA GLY A 64 -15.85 -14.55 17.49
C GLY A 64 -16.44 -13.22 18.00
N ALA A 65 -16.29 -12.91 19.28
CA ALA A 65 -16.81 -11.66 19.86
C ALA A 65 -16.06 -10.41 19.37
N PHE A 66 -14.80 -10.55 18.97
CA PHE A 66 -13.96 -9.46 18.47
C PHE A 66 -14.50 -8.84 17.15
N TYR A 67 -15.23 -9.62 16.35
CA TYR A 67 -15.77 -9.14 15.07
C TYR A 67 -16.79 -8.02 15.23
N LEU A 68 -17.56 -7.99 16.33
CA LEU A 68 -18.60 -6.99 16.52
C LEU A 68 -18.05 -5.56 16.63
N PRO A 69 -17.12 -5.24 17.56
CA PRO A 69 -16.48 -3.92 17.59
C PRO A 69 -15.64 -3.65 16.33
N TYR A 70 -15.04 -4.69 15.72
CA TYR A 70 -14.27 -4.55 14.48
C TYR A 70 -15.12 -4.04 13.31
N PHE A 71 -16.30 -4.62 13.07
CA PHE A 71 -17.20 -4.17 12.01
C PHE A 71 -17.77 -2.79 12.30
N ILE A 72 -18.10 -2.49 13.56
CA ILE A 72 -18.56 -1.14 13.92
C ILE A 72 -17.48 -0.10 13.59
N ALA A 73 -16.22 -0.35 13.97
CA ALA A 73 -15.11 0.54 13.62
C ALA A 73 -14.90 0.65 12.11
N LEU A 74 -15.06 -0.45 11.36
CA LEU A 74 -14.97 -0.45 9.90
C LEU A 74 -16.04 0.46 9.26
N PHE A 75 -17.30 0.35 9.69
CA PHE A 75 -18.39 1.15 9.12
C PHE A 75 -18.35 2.61 9.56
N VAL A 76 -17.96 2.91 10.80
CA VAL A 76 -17.99 4.26 11.36
C VAL A 76 -16.71 5.06 11.04
N LEU A 77 -15.56 4.40 10.98
CA LEU A 77 -14.27 5.08 10.75
C LEU A 77 -13.66 4.68 9.41
N GLY A 78 -13.59 3.38 9.11
CA GLY A 78 -12.92 2.88 7.91
C GLY A 78 -13.54 3.41 6.61
N ILE A 79 -14.83 3.15 6.39
CA ILE A 79 -15.52 3.55 5.15
C ILE A 79 -15.56 5.07 4.99
N PRO A 80 -15.94 5.88 6.00
CA PRO A 80 -16.00 7.33 5.84
C PRO A 80 -14.63 7.95 5.54
N VAL A 81 -13.56 7.48 6.20
CA VAL A 81 -12.19 7.96 5.92
C VAL A 81 -11.77 7.61 4.50
N MET A 82 -12.05 6.38 4.04
CA MET A 82 -11.72 5.97 2.67
C MET A 82 -12.45 6.82 1.61
N ILE A 83 -13.72 7.17 1.85
CA ILE A 83 -14.48 8.06 0.96
C ILE A 83 -13.85 9.45 0.92
N VAL A 84 -13.45 10.00 2.08
CA VAL A 84 -12.79 11.31 2.16
C VAL A 84 -11.47 11.30 1.41
N GLU A 85 -10.61 10.30 1.62
CA GLU A 85 -9.32 10.20 0.94
C GLU A 85 -9.48 10.04 -0.58
N PHE A 86 -10.42 9.21 -1.02
CA PHE A 86 -10.66 8.98 -2.45
C PHE A 86 -11.26 10.22 -3.14
N SER A 87 -12.20 10.90 -2.48
CA SER A 87 -12.77 12.15 -2.98
C SER A 87 -11.72 13.27 -3.07
N LEU A 88 -10.81 13.35 -2.09
CA LEU A 88 -9.71 14.32 -2.10
C LEU A 88 -8.73 14.04 -3.26
N GLY A 89 -8.38 12.77 -3.48
CA GLY A 89 -7.51 12.37 -4.59
C GLY A 89 -8.10 12.69 -5.96
N THR A 90 -9.39 12.39 -6.17
CA THR A 90 -10.09 12.65 -7.43
C THR A 90 -10.34 14.13 -7.69
N MET A 91 -10.69 14.91 -6.66
CA MET A 91 -10.97 16.34 -6.80
C MET A 91 -9.71 17.19 -7.00
N THR A 92 -8.58 16.80 -6.39
CA THR A 92 -7.32 17.55 -6.51
C THR A 92 -6.45 17.05 -7.65
N GLY A 93 -6.53 15.76 -8.00
CA GLY A 93 -5.67 15.11 -8.98
C GLY A 93 -4.18 15.29 -8.66
N ARG A 94 -3.81 15.35 -7.37
CA ARG A 94 -2.44 15.61 -6.89
C ARG A 94 -2.04 14.58 -5.85
N SER A 95 -0.74 14.48 -5.60
CA SER A 95 -0.21 13.67 -4.49
C SER A 95 -0.74 14.16 -3.15
N PHE A 96 -0.84 13.28 -2.16
CA PHE A 96 -1.47 13.56 -0.87
C PHE A 96 -0.97 14.85 -0.17
N PRO A 97 0.34 15.16 -0.11
CA PRO A 97 0.81 16.42 0.51
C PRO A 97 0.34 17.67 -0.24
N LEU A 98 0.33 17.63 -1.58
CA LEU A 98 -0.11 18.73 -2.43
C LEU A 98 -1.64 18.87 -2.45
N ALA A 99 -2.36 17.76 -2.31
CA ALA A 99 -3.81 17.76 -2.13
C ALA A 99 -4.20 18.44 -0.82
N LEU A 100 -3.47 18.14 0.27
CA LEU A 100 -3.67 18.75 1.57
C LEU A 100 -3.23 20.23 1.61
N GLN A 101 -2.20 20.59 0.84
CA GLN A 101 -1.81 21.99 0.63
C GLN A 101 -2.96 22.80 0.00
N LYS A 102 -3.65 22.23 -1.01
CA LYS A 102 -4.80 22.89 -1.67
C LYS A 102 -5.98 23.09 -0.72
N LEU A 103 -6.19 22.18 0.24
CA LEU A 103 -7.32 22.22 1.17
C LEU A 103 -7.04 23.08 2.41
N ALA A 104 -5.85 22.96 3.02
CA ALA A 104 -5.52 23.53 4.32
C ALA A 104 -4.27 24.44 4.31
N GLY A 105 -3.79 24.82 3.12
CA GLY A 105 -2.62 25.67 2.95
C GLY A 105 -1.31 25.01 3.36
N LYS A 106 -0.27 25.82 3.60
CA LYS A 106 1.10 25.33 3.92
C LYS A 106 1.18 24.43 5.16
N LYS A 107 0.26 24.60 6.13
CA LYS A 107 0.20 23.74 7.32
C LYS A 107 -0.29 22.32 6.97
N GLY A 108 -1.24 22.20 6.05
CA GLY A 108 -1.71 20.91 5.54
C GLY A 108 -0.62 20.16 4.77
N GLU A 109 0.19 20.87 4.00
CA GLU A 109 1.31 20.27 3.27
C GLU A 109 2.31 19.57 4.21
N PHE A 110 2.67 20.22 5.33
CA PHE A 110 3.58 19.65 6.32
C PHE A 110 3.04 18.34 6.91
N VAL A 111 1.75 18.29 7.23
CA VAL A 111 1.09 17.07 7.73
C VAL A 111 1.12 15.96 6.68
N GLY A 112 0.91 16.30 5.40
CA GLY A 112 1.00 15.32 4.31
C GLY A 112 2.42 14.76 4.11
N TRP A 113 3.45 15.56 4.32
CA TRP A 113 4.84 15.07 4.30
C TRP A 113 5.12 14.12 5.47
N TRP A 114 4.55 14.40 6.65
CA TRP A 114 4.68 13.52 7.81
C TRP A 114 4.01 12.16 7.60
N SER A 115 2.81 12.14 6.99
CA SER A 115 2.14 10.88 6.65
C SER A 115 2.93 10.07 5.62
N LEU A 116 3.55 10.74 4.63
CA LEU A 116 4.39 10.08 3.64
C LEU A 116 5.68 9.50 4.26
N ALA A 117 6.33 10.24 5.17
CA ALA A 117 7.48 9.74 5.91
C ALA A 117 7.13 8.50 6.74
N SER A 118 5.98 8.51 7.42
CA SER A 118 5.49 7.37 8.19
C SER A 118 5.24 6.15 7.30
N ALA A 119 4.59 6.33 6.15
CA ALA A 119 4.35 5.26 5.18
C ALA A 119 5.66 4.67 4.64
N LEU A 120 6.67 5.50 4.40
CA LEU A 120 8.00 5.06 3.96
C LEU A 120 8.69 4.21 5.03
N THR A 121 8.68 4.65 6.29
CA THR A 121 9.26 3.88 7.41
C THR A 121 8.61 2.51 7.54
N ILE A 122 7.28 2.46 7.46
CA ILE A 122 6.53 1.19 7.49
C ILE A 122 6.96 0.32 6.29
N THR A 123 7.04 0.89 5.09
CA THR A 123 7.43 0.15 3.88
C THR A 123 8.82 -0.48 4.02
N MET A 124 9.81 0.27 4.54
CA MET A 124 11.15 -0.25 4.79
C MET A 124 11.14 -1.48 5.71
N TYR A 125 10.39 -1.40 6.81
CA TYR A 125 10.22 -2.52 7.75
C TYR A 125 9.56 -3.74 7.07
N TYR A 126 8.52 -3.52 6.26
CA TYR A 126 7.82 -4.60 5.57
C TYR A 126 8.66 -5.29 4.50
N ILE A 127 9.51 -4.55 3.77
CA ILE A 127 10.42 -5.15 2.78
C ILE A 127 11.38 -6.14 3.45
N THR A 128 11.89 -5.84 4.64
CA THR A 128 12.76 -6.77 5.38
C THR A 128 12.03 -8.07 5.74
N ILE A 129 10.80 -7.99 6.24
CA ILE A 129 9.99 -9.18 6.56
C ILE A 129 9.68 -9.99 5.30
N LEU A 130 9.33 -9.32 4.20
CA LEU A 130 9.10 -9.98 2.91
C LEU A 130 10.36 -10.69 2.40
N GLY A 131 11.54 -10.09 2.61
CA GLY A 131 12.82 -10.73 2.29
C GLY A 131 13.03 -12.04 3.05
N TRP A 132 12.72 -12.07 4.35
CA TRP A 132 12.78 -13.30 5.15
C TRP A 132 11.75 -14.34 4.69
N ALA A 133 10.51 -13.91 4.42
CA ALA A 133 9.46 -14.79 3.92
C ALA A 133 9.83 -15.41 2.56
N LEU A 134 10.43 -14.63 1.66
CA LEU A 134 10.91 -15.11 0.36
C LEU A 134 12.07 -16.10 0.51
N SER A 135 13.01 -15.82 1.42
CA SER A 135 14.10 -16.75 1.72
C SER A 135 13.60 -18.09 2.26
N MET A 136 12.58 -18.07 3.14
CA MET A 136 11.92 -19.29 3.63
C MET A 136 11.17 -20.02 2.53
N LEU A 137 10.48 -19.31 1.65
CA LEU A 137 9.77 -19.89 0.52
C LEU A 137 10.74 -20.61 -0.43
N VAL A 138 11.85 -19.98 -0.80
CA VAL A 138 12.88 -20.58 -1.66
C VAL A 138 13.53 -21.79 -0.97
N GLY A 139 13.83 -21.68 0.33
CA GLY A 139 14.32 -22.81 1.14
C GLY A 139 13.34 -23.99 1.18
N ALA A 140 12.03 -23.71 1.26
CA ALA A 140 11.00 -24.74 1.21
C ALA A 140 10.98 -25.49 -0.13
N PHE A 141 11.09 -24.77 -1.25
CA PHE A 141 11.22 -25.41 -2.57
C PHE A 141 12.49 -26.26 -2.71
N GLY A 142 13.61 -25.87 -2.10
CA GLY A 142 14.82 -26.68 -2.04
C GLY A 142 14.63 -27.96 -1.23
N SER A 143 14.08 -27.85 0.00
CA SER A 143 13.80 -28.99 0.87
C SER A 143 12.73 -29.96 0.34
N LEU A 144 11.85 -29.50 -0.56
CA LEU A 144 10.85 -30.33 -1.23
C LEU A 144 11.45 -31.26 -2.29
N LEU A 145 12.68 -31.01 -2.75
CA LEU A 145 13.39 -31.83 -3.75
C LEU A 145 14.40 -32.82 -3.14
N GLU A 146 14.71 -32.71 -1.83
CA GLU A 146 15.54 -33.65 -1.09
C GLU A 146 14.68 -34.61 -0.24
N PRO A 147 14.73 -35.94 -0.47
CA PRO A 147 14.03 -36.89 0.37
C PRO A 147 14.64 -36.90 1.78
N GLY A 148 13.89 -36.42 2.78
CA GLY A 148 14.29 -36.45 4.18
C GLY A 148 14.82 -35.13 4.77
N ALA A 149 14.71 -34.01 4.05
CA ALA A 149 15.09 -32.69 4.58
C ALA A 149 14.19 -32.31 5.77
N SER A 150 14.81 -31.97 6.91
CA SER A 150 14.10 -31.41 8.07
C SER A 150 13.46 -30.08 7.68
N ALA A 151 12.31 -29.80 8.30
CA ALA A 151 11.46 -28.67 7.92
C ALA A 151 12.27 -27.36 7.78
N PRO A 152 11.89 -26.44 6.87
CA PRO A 152 12.59 -25.17 6.65
C PRO A 152 12.71 -24.28 7.90
N PHE A 153 12.02 -24.66 8.98
CA PHE A 153 12.02 -24.02 10.29
C PHE A 153 13.09 -24.56 11.25
N ALA A 154 13.81 -25.64 10.91
CA ALA A 154 14.86 -26.22 11.75
C ALA A 154 15.94 -25.20 12.17
N PRO A 155 16.38 -24.25 11.31
CA PRO A 155 17.32 -23.19 11.72
C PRO A 155 16.76 -22.19 12.74
N PHE A 156 15.44 -22.15 12.94
CA PHE A 156 14.77 -21.30 13.95
C PHE A 156 14.33 -22.09 15.18
N ALA A 157 14.23 -23.42 15.08
CA ALA A 157 13.88 -24.33 16.16
C ALA A 157 15.11 -24.79 16.96
N GLU A 158 16.26 -24.91 16.30
CA GLU A 158 17.53 -25.23 16.92
C GLU A 158 18.42 -23.97 16.97
N PRO A 159 19.03 -23.63 18.12
CA PRO A 159 20.06 -22.60 18.14
C PRO A 159 21.21 -23.07 17.24
N SER A 160 21.32 -22.49 16.05
CA SER A 160 22.42 -22.84 15.14
C SER A 160 23.75 -22.49 15.81
N GLU A 161 24.66 -23.47 15.96
CA GLU A 161 26.03 -23.21 16.44
C GLU A 161 26.87 -22.37 15.46
N GLY A 162 26.37 -22.18 14.24
CA GLY A 162 26.90 -21.25 13.26
C GLY A 162 26.42 -19.82 13.49
N VAL A 163 27.29 -18.84 13.19
CA VAL A 163 26.97 -17.41 13.24
C VAL A 163 25.75 -17.14 12.37
N SER A 164 24.59 -16.95 12.99
CA SER A 164 23.36 -16.58 12.30
C SER A 164 23.58 -15.26 11.54
N ALA A 165 22.88 -15.05 10.41
CA ALA A 165 22.97 -13.79 9.67
C ALA A 165 22.69 -12.56 10.57
N ILE A 166 21.85 -12.76 11.59
CA ILE A 166 21.56 -11.82 12.67
C ILE A 166 22.80 -11.59 13.56
N ALA A 167 23.48 -12.65 14.02
CA ALA A 167 24.71 -12.55 14.82
C ALA A 167 25.88 -11.89 14.06
N TRP A 168 26.01 -12.13 12.75
CA TRP A 168 27.02 -11.48 11.92
C TRP A 168 26.76 -9.98 11.75
N PHE A 169 25.51 -9.60 11.47
CA PHE A 169 25.06 -8.21 11.32
C PHE A 169 25.22 -7.40 12.62
N PHE A 170 24.74 -7.92 13.75
CA PHE A 170 24.91 -7.26 15.06
C PHE A 170 26.36 -7.32 15.58
N GLY A 171 27.13 -8.35 15.21
CA GLY A 171 28.55 -8.45 15.52
C GLY A 171 29.44 -7.48 14.74
N TRP A 172 29.04 -7.04 13.55
CA TRP A 172 29.70 -5.97 12.80
C TRP A 172 29.47 -4.60 13.46
N TRP A 173 28.23 -4.33 13.89
CA TRP A 173 27.86 -3.09 14.60
C TRP A 173 28.63 -2.91 15.93
N ARG A 174 28.84 -4.00 16.68
CA ARG A 174 29.60 -3.98 17.94
C ARG A 174 31.12 -3.76 17.75
N ARG A 175 31.65 -3.90 16.54
CA ARG A 175 33.09 -3.77 16.23
C ARG A 175 33.51 -2.37 15.78
N GLY A 176 32.58 -1.46 15.50
CA GLY A 176 32.87 -0.10 15.00
C GLY A 176 33.22 0.95 16.06
N GLY A 177 33.64 0.55 17.27
CA GLY A 177 33.82 1.47 18.41
C GLY A 177 35.17 1.37 19.12
N ARG A 178 36.27 1.17 18.37
CA ARG A 178 37.64 1.38 18.87
C ARG A 178 38.46 2.13 17.83
#